data_AF-A0A7C7XV13-F1
#
_entry.id   AF-A0A7C7XV13-F1
#
_cell.length_a   1.000
_cell.length_b   1.000
_cell.length_c   1.000
_cell.angle_alpha   90.00
_cell.angle_beta   90.00
_cell.angle_gamma   90.00
#
_symmetry.space_group_name_H-M   'P 1'
#
loop_
_entity.id
_entity.type
_entity.pdbx_description
1 polymer ?
#
loop_
_entity_poly.entity_id
_entity_poly.type
_entity_poly.pdbx_seq_one_letter_code
_entity_poly.pdbx_strand_id
1 'polypeptide(L)' 'MPLGETPEQIVPKSLGDYLEIQTKAVFQSGMSWKIVESKWPTIREAFSDFQIDAVAAMDESAVDALTDDKRVIRN' A
#
# COMPACT_ATOMS: atom_id res chain seq x y z
N MET A 1 10.36 -5.54 -10.12
CA MET A 1 10.29 -7.01 -10.19
C MET A 1 11.56 -7.48 -10.85
N PRO A 2 12.23 -8.56 -10.40
CA PRO A 2 13.17 -9.24 -11.28
C PRO A 2 12.42 -9.60 -12.57
N LEU A 3 13.07 -9.43 -13.72
CA LEU A 3 12.47 -9.81 -15.01
C LEU A 3 12.20 -11.32 -14.98
N GLY A 4 10.93 -11.73 -15.09
CA GLY A 4 10.53 -13.14 -15.18
C GLY A 4 9.81 -13.73 -13.95
N GLU A 5 9.69 -12.99 -12.85
CA GLU A 5 8.93 -13.45 -11.67
C GLU A 5 7.55 -12.79 -11.63
N THR A 6 6.49 -13.57 -11.44
CA THR A 6 5.15 -13.03 -11.16
C THR A 6 5.07 -12.60 -9.70
N PRO A 7 4.38 -11.48 -9.38
CA PRO A 7 4.12 -11.11 -7.99
C PRO A 7 3.44 -12.25 -7.23
N GLU A 8 3.62 -12.28 -5.92
CA GLU A 8 2.87 -13.18 -5.05
C GLU A 8 1.37 -12.97 -5.27
N GLN A 9 0.68 -14.07 -5.58
CA GLN A 9 -0.76 -14.06 -5.76
C GLN A 9 -1.41 -14.47 -4.45
N ILE A 10 -2.44 -13.73 -4.05
CA ILE A 10 -3.28 -14.07 -2.92
C ILE A 10 -4.59 -14.69 -3.40
N VAL A 11 -5.22 -15.49 -2.55
CA VAL A 11 -6.64 -15.82 -2.68
C VAL A 11 -7.42 -14.82 -1.84
N PRO A 12 -8.11 -13.84 -2.45
CA PRO A 12 -8.79 -12.79 -1.71
C PRO A 12 -9.90 -13.36 -0.82
N LYS A 13 -9.97 -12.90 0.43
CA LYS A 13 -10.97 -13.26 1.44
C LYS A 13 -11.90 -12.09 1.74
N SER A 14 -11.48 -10.87 1.41
CA SER A 14 -12.22 -9.64 1.63
C SER A 14 -12.00 -8.64 0.49
N LEU A 15 -12.82 -7.59 0.45
CA LEU A 15 -12.60 -6.46 -0.45
C LEU A 15 -11.32 -5.67 -0.08
N GLY A 16 -10.90 -5.70 1.19
CA GLY A 16 -9.65 -5.08 1.64
C GLY A 16 -8.42 -5.70 0.99
N ASP A 17 -8.45 -7.01 0.72
CA ASP A 17 -7.37 -7.71 0.03
C ASP A 17 -7.17 -7.17 -1.41
N TYR A 18 -8.28 -6.89 -2.11
CA TYR A 18 -8.22 -6.27 -3.43
C TYR A 18 -7.72 -4.83 -3.36
N LEU A 19 -8.10 -4.07 -2.34
CA LEU A 19 -7.63 -2.71 -2.13
C LEU A 19 -6.12 -2.68 -1.86
N GLU A 20 -5.61 -3.57 -1.01
CA GLU A 20 -4.18 -3.71 -0.71
C GLU A 20 -3.39 -3.97 -2.00
N ILE A 21 -3.75 -5.01 -2.76
CA ILE A 21 -2.98 -5.41 -3.94
C ILE A 21 -3.03 -4.36 -5.06
N GLN A 22 -4.19 -3.73 -5.29
CA GLN A 22 -4.30 -2.66 -6.28
C GLN A 22 -3.47 -1.44 -5.87
N THR A 23 -3.50 -1.07 -4.59
CA THR A 23 -2.68 0.02 -4.06
C THR A 23 -1.19 -0.27 -4.24
N LYS A 24 -0.78 -1.53 -4.02
CA LYS A 24 0.61 -1.98 -4.24
C LYS A 24 1.08 -1.74 -5.67
N ALA A 25 0.21 -1.99 -6.66
CA ALA A 25 0.49 -1.72 -8.06
C ALA A 25 0.61 -0.21 -8.37
N VAL A 26 -0.19 0.64 -7.71
CA VAL A 26 -0.10 2.09 -7.86
C VAL A 26 1.26 2.62 -7.37
N PHE A 27 1.73 2.17 -6.21
CA PHE A 27 3.04 2.56 -5.66
C PHE A 27 4.24 2.09 -6.49
N GLN A 28 4.05 1.13 -7.40
CA GLN A 28 5.09 0.68 -8.31
C GLN A 28 5.43 1.73 -9.38
N SER A 29 4.53 2.67 -9.66
CA SER A 29 4.79 3.74 -10.63
C SER A 29 5.99 4.59 -10.20
N GLY A 30 7.12 4.41 -10.89
CA GLY A 30 8.38 5.12 -10.61
C GLY A 30 9.28 4.52 -9.52
N MET A 31 8.90 3.40 -8.87
CA MET A 31 9.67 2.78 -7.79
C MET A 31 9.97 1.28 -8.03
N SER A 32 11.15 0.82 -7.60
CA SER A 32 11.50 -0.60 -7.70
C SER A 32 10.67 -1.45 -6.72
N TRP A 33 10.25 -2.65 -7.15
CA TRP A 33 9.51 -3.58 -6.27
C TRP A 33 10.20 -3.82 -4.93
N LYS A 34 11.53 -3.96 -4.94
CA LYS A 34 12.31 -4.23 -3.75
C LYS A 34 12.08 -3.16 -2.67
N ILE A 35 11.96 -1.89 -3.07
CA ILE A 35 11.72 -0.80 -2.13
C ILE A 35 10.27 -0.83 -1.63
N VAL A 36 9.30 -1.04 -2.53
CA VAL A 36 7.88 -1.12 -2.14
C VAL A 36 7.64 -2.28 -1.18
N GLU A 37 8.18 -3.48 -1.46
CA GLU A 37 8.10 -4.63 -0.56
C GLU A 37 8.73 -4.35 0.80
N SER A 38 9.91 -3.70 0.82
CA SER A 38 10.59 -3.35 2.06
C SER A 38 9.80 -2.36 2.92
N LYS A 39 8.92 -1.55 2.33
CA LYS A 39 8.07 -0.57 3.01
C LYS A 39 6.64 -1.06 3.21
N TRP A 40 6.28 -2.19 2.63
CA TRP A 40 4.89 -2.64 2.60
C TRP A 40 4.29 -2.89 3.99
N PRO A 41 5.01 -3.48 4.98
CA PRO A 41 4.47 -3.64 6.32
C PRO A 41 4.08 -2.29 6.97
N THR A 42 4.89 -1.25 6.80
CA THR A 42 4.59 0.06 7.37
C THR A 42 3.51 0.81 6.60
N ILE A 43 3.38 0.57 5.29
CA ILE A 43 2.25 1.06 4.50
C ILE A 43 0.95 0.40 4.97
N ARG A 44 0.94 -0.92 5.19
CA ARG A 44 -0.23 -1.60 5.75
C ARG A 44 -0.68 -0.98 7.07
N GLU A 45 0.24 -0.78 8.01
CA GLU A 45 -0.06 -0.11 9.29
C GLU A 45 -0.63 1.30 9.09
N ALA A 46 -0.02 2.10 8.21
CA ALA A 46 -0.44 3.47 7.92
C ALA A 46 -1.86 3.54 7.31
N PHE A 47 -2.24 2.54 6.52
CA PHE A 47 -3.57 2.41 5.92
C PHE A 47 -4.49 1.48 6.74
N SER A 48 -4.24 1.30 8.03
CA SER A 48 -5.07 0.50 8.95
C SER A 48 -5.36 -0.91 8.41
N ASP A 49 -4.32 -1.61 7.93
CA ASP A 49 -4.41 -2.93 7.30
C ASP A 49 -5.47 -3.02 6.20
N PHE A 50 -5.63 -1.92 5.45
CA PHE A 50 -6.59 -1.77 4.36
C PHE A 50 -8.04 -2.12 4.74
N GLN A 51 -8.41 -1.89 6.01
CA GLN A 51 -9.82 -1.92 6.42
C GLN A 51 -10.57 -0.81 5.69
N ILE A 52 -11.50 -1.20 4.81
CA ILE A 52 -12.16 -0.28 3.88
C ILE A 52 -12.81 0.90 4.59
N ASP A 53 -13.55 0.65 5.67
CA ASP A 53 -14.25 1.69 6.41
C ASP A 53 -13.26 2.68 7.05
N ALA A 54 -12.11 2.19 7.53
CA ALA A 54 -11.07 3.03 8.12
C ALA A 54 -10.38 3.90 7.05
N VAL A 55 -10.04 3.31 5.89
CA VAL A 55 -9.43 4.04 4.78
C VAL A 55 -10.41 5.06 4.19
N ALA A 56 -11.69 4.71 4.04
CA ALA A 56 -12.71 5.61 3.52
C ALA A 56 -13.04 6.76 4.48
N ALA A 57 -12.81 6.58 5.78
CA ALA A 57 -13.00 7.61 6.79
C ALA A 57 -11.80 8.56 6.95
N MET A 58 -10.71 8.35 6.21
CA MET A 58 -9.56 9.26 6.23
C MET A 58 -9.96 10.63 5.70
N ASP A 59 -9.72 11.66 6.51
CA ASP A 59 -9.91 13.05 6.12
C ASP A 59 -8.61 13.67 5.60
N GLU A 60 -8.67 14.94 5.19
CA GLU A 60 -7.54 15.68 4.65
C GLU A 60 -6.37 15.74 5.66
N SER A 61 -6.65 15.88 6.96
CA SER A 61 -5.63 15.89 8.00
C SER A 61 -4.92 14.54 8.15
N ALA A 62 -5.66 13.43 8.01
CA ALA A 62 -5.08 12.10 8.03
C ALA A 62 -4.17 11.87 6.81
N VAL A 63 -4.57 12.37 5.64
CA VAL A 63 -3.75 12.31 4.42
C VAL A 63 -2.49 13.16 4.57
N ASP A 64 -2.61 14.40 5.06
CA ASP A 64 -1.46 15.28 5.31
C ASP A 64 -0.45 14.66 6.28
N ALA A 65 -0.94 14.02 7.34
CA ALA A 65 -0.09 13.30 8.29
C ALA A 65 0.69 12.15 7.62
N LEU A 66 0.09 11.45 6.64
CA LEU A 66 0.79 10.44 5.85
C LEU A 66 1.85 11.05 4.93
N THR A 67 1.60 12.24 4.37
CA THR A 67 2.58 12.94 3.53
C THR A 67 3.84 13.30 4.31
N ASP A 68 3.74 13.54 5.62
CA ASP A 68 4.91 13.78 6.48
C ASP A 68 5.53 12.50 7.07
N ASP A 69 4.84 11.37 7.00
CA ASP A 69 5.30 10.11 7.56
C ASP A 69 6.43 9.48 6.73
N LYS A 70 7.64 9.45 7.28
CA LYS A 70 8.82 8.85 6.64
C LYS A 70 8.73 7.32 6.50
N ARG A 71 7.73 6.69 7.11
CA ARG A 71 7.46 5.25 7.01
C ARG A 71 6.74 4.89 5.71
N VAL A 72 6.04 5.81 5.05
CA VAL A 72 5.37 5.56 3.77
C VAL A 72 6.18 6.09 2.58
N ILE A 73 5.78 5.67 1.38
CA ILE A 73 6.30 6.23 0.13
C ILE A 73 5.57 7.55 -0.12
N ARG A 74 6.33 8.63 -0.27
CA ARG A 74 5.84 9.99 -0.49
C ARG A 74 6.20 10.37 -1.92
N ASN A 75 5.22 10.29 -2.82
CA ASN A 75 5.35 10.62 -4.24
C ASN A 75 4.65 11.93 -4.57
#